data_AF-A0A411YEC7-F1
#
_entry.id   AF-A0A411YEC7-F1
#
_cell.length_a   1.000
_cell.length_b   1.000
_cell.length_c   1.000
_cell.angle_alpha   90.00
_cell.angle_beta   90.00
_cell.angle_gamma   90.00
#
_symmetry.space_group_name_H-M   'P 1'
#
loop_
_entity.id
_entity.type
_entity.pdbx_description
1 polymer ?
#
loop_
_entity_poly.entity_id
_entity_poly.type
_entity_poly.pdbx_seq_one_letter_code
_entity_poly.pdbx_strand_id
1 'polypeptide(L)' 'MAYEDKQQFNVYLPPELIRRVKHAAVDSDTSLSGYVERVLATHLDRVERHGLDEASTVEGGPNPDA' A
#
# COMPACT_ATOMS: atom_id res chain seq x y z
N MET A 1 -11.99 18.28 19.27
CA MET A 1 -11.43 18.18 17.91
C MET A 1 -10.72 16.84 17.86
N ALA A 2 -11.39 15.86 17.25
CA ALA A 2 -11.14 14.44 17.43
C ALA A 2 -9.87 13.99 16.71
N TYR A 3 -8.78 13.81 17.47
CA TYR A 3 -7.66 12.94 17.09
C TYR A 3 -8.01 11.45 17.30
N GLU A 4 -9.30 11.09 17.31
CA GLU A 4 -9.83 9.90 18.00
C GLU A 4 -9.89 8.61 17.17
N ASP A 5 -9.35 8.57 15.95
CA ASP A 5 -9.40 7.32 15.14
C ASP A 5 -8.04 6.88 14.57
N LYS A 6 -6.92 7.28 15.19
CA LYS A 6 -5.61 6.70 14.83
C LYS A 6 -5.32 5.49 15.72
N GLN A 7 -5.67 4.30 15.25
CA GLN A 7 -5.33 3.04 15.91
C GLN A 7 -3.84 2.71 15.75
N GLN A 8 -3.16 2.40 16.85
CA GLN A 8 -1.79 1.89 16.79
C GLN A 8 -1.79 0.43 16.30
N PHE A 9 -0.93 0.11 15.33
CA PHE A 9 -0.70 -1.25 14.88
C PHE A 9 0.79 -1.59 15.05
N ASN A 10 1.08 -2.75 15.63
CA ASN A 10 2.45 -3.20 15.83
C ASN A 10 2.85 -4.15 14.70
N VAL A 11 3.98 -3.88 14.06
CA VAL A 11 4.56 -4.75 13.04
C VAL A 11 6.02 -5.03 13.31
N TYR A 12 6.42 -6.24 12.97
CA TYR A 12 7.81 -6.66 13.02
C TYR A 12 8.45 -6.43 11.66
N LEU A 13 9.46 -5.56 11.63
CA LEU A 13 10.23 -5.25 10.45
C LEU A 13 11.72 -5.51 10.73
N PRO A 14 12.51 -5.87 9.71
CA PRO A 14 13.96 -5.95 9.86
C PRO A 14 14.54 -4.63 10.40
N PRO A 15 15.56 -4.67 11.27
CA PRO A 15 16.11 -3.47 11.90
C PRO A 15 16.67 -2.46 10.87
N GLU A 16 17.22 -2.96 9.77
CA GLU A 16 17.71 -2.12 8.67
C GLU A 16 16.57 -1.39 7.94
N LEU A 17 15.42 -2.03 7.80
CA LEU A 17 14.25 -1.41 7.21
C LEU A 17 13.69 -0.32 8.12
N ILE A 18 13.61 -0.57 9.43
CA ILE A 18 13.17 0.43 10.42
C ILE A 18 14.05 1.68 10.34
N ARG A 19 15.38 1.52 10.24
CA ARG A 19 16.30 2.66 10.06
C ARG A 19 15.97 3.43 8.79
N ARG A 20 15.87 2.75 7.64
CA ARG A 20 15.56 3.40 6.36
C ARG A 20 14.23 4.16 6.39
N VAL A 21 13.18 3.57 6.95
CA VAL A 21 11.86 4.21 7.06
C VAL A 21 11.94 5.46 7.95
N LYS A 22 12.65 5.40 9.07
CA LYS A 22 12.86 6.57 9.94
C LYS A 22 13.61 7.70 9.23
N HIS A 23 14.69 7.37 8.52
CA HIS A 23 15.44 8.37 7.75
C HIS A 23 14.55 9.02 6.68
N ALA A 24 13.76 8.23 5.95
CA ALA A 24 12.87 8.75 4.92
C ALA A 24 11.74 9.62 5.47
N ALA A 25 11.21 9.30 6.67
CA ALA A 25 10.23 10.13 7.35
C ALA A 25 10.82 11.51 7.72
N VAL A 26 12.03 11.53 8.28
CA VAL A 26 12.76 12.77 8.61
C VAL A 26 13.07 13.57 7.34
N ASP A 27 13.53 12.92 6.27
CA ASP A 27 13.82 13.56 4.98
C ASP A 27 12.58 14.20 4.34
N SER A 28 11.40 13.61 4.57
CA SER A 28 10.11 14.12 4.10
C SER A 28 9.46 15.14 5.05
N ASP A 29 10.18 15.62 6.07
CA ASP A 29 9.67 16.53 7.11
C ASP A 29 8.32 16.08 7.72
N THR A 30 8.15 14.75 7.87
CA THR A 30 6.87 14.14 8.24
C THR A 30 7.07 13.12 9.37
N SER A 31 6.09 13.03 10.27
CA SER A 31 6.07 12.00 11.32
C SER A 31 6.09 10.59 10.73
N LEU A 32 6.72 9.64 11.43
CA LEU A 32 6.78 8.23 11.00
C LEU A 32 5.40 7.65 10.62
N SER A 33 4.37 7.97 11.39
CA SER A 33 2.99 7.55 11.11
C SER A 33 2.45 8.13 9.80
N GLY A 34 2.67 9.42 9.52
CA GLY A 34 2.25 10.05 8.27
C GLY A 34 3.03 9.54 7.06
N TYR A 35 4.32 9.26 7.24
CA TYR A 35 5.16 8.67 6.20
C TYR A 35 4.68 7.25 5.86
N VAL A 36 4.45 6.42 6.88
CA VAL A 36 3.95 5.05 6.71
C VAL A 36 2.55 5.05 6.08
N GLU A 37 1.65 5.94 6.54
CA GLU A 37 0.31 6.10 5.96
C GLU A 37 0.37 6.38 4.45
N ARG A 38 1.19 7.36 4.03
CA ARG A 38 1.34 7.72 2.62
C ARG A 38 1.90 6.58 1.77
N VAL A 39 2.96 5.92 2.25
CA VAL A 39 3.60 4.81 1.54
C VAL A 39 2.63 3.63 1.42
N LEU A 40 1.95 3.28 2.52
CA LEU A 40 1.01 2.16 2.55
C LEU A 40 -0.21 2.44 1.66
N ALA A 41 -0.78 3.64 1.72
CA ALA A 41 -1.90 4.03 0.86
C ALA A 41 -1.52 4.00 -0.63
N THR A 42 -0.34 4.52 -0.99
CA THR A 42 0.15 4.48 -2.38
C THR A 42 0.40 3.04 -2.85
N HIS A 43 0.93 2.19 -1.96
CA HIS A 43 1.17 0.78 -2.27
C HIS A 43 -0.14 0.02 -2.48
N LEU A 44 -1.11 0.19 -1.57
CA LEU A 44 -2.44 -0.42 -1.67
C LEU A 44 -3.17 0.05 -2.92
N ASP A 45 -3.21 1.35 -3.19
CA ASP A 45 -3.83 1.89 -4.41
C ASP A 45 -3.18 1.32 -5.69
N ARG A 46 -1.85 1.12 -5.70
CA ARG A 46 -1.18 0.43 -6.81
C ARG A 46 -1.62 -1.03 -6.91
N VAL A 47 -1.68 -1.77 -5.79
CA VAL A 47 -2.08 -3.18 -5.76
C VAL A 47 -3.55 -3.34 -6.17
N GLU A 48 -4.44 -2.47 -5.71
CA GLU A 48 -5.86 -2.46 -6.07
C GLU A 48 -6.04 -2.16 -7.56
N ARG A 49 -5.34 -1.15 -8.10
CA ARG A 49 -5.36 -0.86 -9.52
C ARG A 49 -4.83 -2.04 -10.36
N HIS A 50 -3.78 -2.72 -9.88
CA HIS A 50 -3.24 -3.91 -10.53
C HIS A 50 -4.12 -5.18 -10.38
N GLY A 51 -4.90 -5.28 -9.31
CA GLY A 51 -5.89 -6.36 -9.16
C GLY A 51 -7.07 -6.23 -10.11
N LEU A 52 -7.36 -5.02 -10.59
CA LEU A 52 -8.43 -4.74 -11.55
C LEU A 52 -8.02 -5.02 -13.01
N ASP A 53 -6.71 -5.04 -13.33
CA ASP A 53 -6.25 -5.37 -14.69
C ASP A 53 -6.14 -6.89 -14.97
N GLU A 54 -5.98 -7.74 -13.95
CA GLU A 54 -6.07 -9.20 -14.12
C GLU A 54 -7.51 -9.70 -14.36
N ALA A 55 -8.53 -9.01 -13.81
CA ALA A 55 -9.93 -9.44 -13.93
C ALA A 55 -10.56 -9.21 -15.33
N SER A 56 -9.87 -8.49 -16.24
CA SER A 56 -10.39 -8.16 -17.58
C SER A 56 -9.92 -9.10 -18.71
N THR A 57 -9.15 -10.15 -18.39
CA THR A 57 -8.65 -11.15 -19.37
C THR A 57 -9.44 -12.47 -19.32
N VAL A 58 -10.77 -12.44 -19.18
CA VAL A 58 -11.59 -13.66 -19.40
C VAL A 58 -12.94 -13.33 -20.03
N GLU A 59 -12.96 -12.66 -21.18
CA GLU A 59 -14.18 -12.58 -22.01
C GLU A 59 -13.75 -12.61 -23.49
N GLY A 60 -13.56 -13.82 -24.02
CA GLY A 60 -13.15 -14.02 -25.41
C GLY A 60 -13.08 -15.50 -25.78
N GLY A 61 -14.19 -16.22 -25.60
CA GLY A 61 -14.30 -17.59 -26.10
C GLY A 61 -14.38 -17.61 -27.63
N PRO A 62 -13.84 -18.66 -28.28
CA PRO A 62 -14.44 -19.18 -29.50
C PRO A 62 -15.29 -20.40 -29.13
N ASN A 63 -16.59 -20.31 -29.40
CA ASN A 63 -17.48 -21.46 -29.47
C ASN A 63 -16.99 -22.39 -30.60
N PRO A 64 -16.53 -23.63 -30.33
CA PRO A 64 -16.20 -24.57 -31.38
C PRO A 64 -17.43 -25.41 -31.70
N ASP A 65 -18.40 -24.83 -32.41
CA ASP A 65 -19.41 -25.59 -33.16
C ASP A 65 -19.25 -25.23 -34.65
N ALA A 66 -18.39 -26.00 -35.32
CA ALA A 66 -18.23 -26.07 -36.77
C ALA A 66 -17.64 -27.45 -37.16
#